data_AF-A0A3M7HLK4-F1
#
_entry.id   AF-A0A3M7HLK4-F1
#
_cell.length_a   1.000
_cell.length_b   1.000
_cell.length_c   1.000
_cell.angle_alpha   90.00
_cell.angle_beta   90.00
_cell.angle_gamma   90.00
#
_symmetry.space_group_name_H-M   'P 1'
#
loop_
_entity.id
_entity.type
_entity.pdbx_description
1 polymer ?
#
loop_
_entity_poly.entity_id
_entity_poly.type
_entity_poly.pdbx_seq_one_letter_code
_entity_poly.pdbx_strand_id
1 'polypeptide(L)'
;MKSEGPALTHQGQAGNFNETMDRVLPYRMLEDCQYESEDDEIRVYEKMLVALVEGHIDVATAARQITDTLCDEVMEERRLTERADEDRIYPVHTSLVSIGIGSMASCFPPGHAAHRKLWELIGAFMALEPKREIPSPLVDNNGNLVPSRKDSVDWEPEPMVFWTSIKQLSFDSNLLWLGDEGRSHWSGVEKAYSEQQARWRNMSFFLARLTTGGMADHLGHMSALFMLQPVQQLPKTSSGWSGYLAAQALAGAQWIVPEGHGAWVWRQCKTHTRSPSALHFTVEHWNQWKEAFAELAGLHDDPNVPEIARELSKTALEVMGRLESEDPVA
;
A
#
# COMPACT_ATOMS: atom_id res chain seq x y z
N MET A 1 -9.44 -39.70 -51.40
CA MET A 1 -8.25 -38.99 -50.88
C MET A 1 -8.79 -37.97 -49.88
N LYS A 2 -9.00 -38.26 -48.58
CA LYS A 2 -8.01 -38.54 -47.52
C LYS A 2 -6.78 -37.64 -47.60
N SER A 3 -6.81 -36.52 -46.87
CA SER A 3 -5.61 -35.88 -46.33
C SER A 3 -5.83 -35.64 -44.83
N GLU A 4 -5.21 -36.49 -44.04
CA GLU A 4 -4.93 -36.24 -42.62
C GLU A 4 -3.89 -35.12 -42.53
N GLY A 5 -4.08 -34.19 -41.59
CA GLY A 5 -3.14 -33.14 -41.22
C GLY A 5 -3.17 -32.96 -39.69
N PRO A 6 -2.03 -32.68 -39.04
CA PRO A 6 -1.67 -33.32 -37.78
C PRO A 6 -2.22 -32.63 -36.54
N ALA A 7 -2.54 -33.46 -35.54
CA ALA A 7 -2.74 -33.05 -34.16
C ALA A 7 -1.42 -32.51 -33.58
N LEU A 8 -1.42 -31.24 -33.19
CA LEU A 8 -0.36 -30.64 -32.38
C LEU A 8 -0.77 -30.75 -30.91
N THR A 9 -0.24 -31.78 -30.27
CA THR A 9 -0.14 -31.91 -28.81
C THR A 9 0.76 -30.80 -28.27
N HIS A 10 0.18 -29.79 -27.64
CA HIS A 10 0.91 -28.93 -26.71
C HIS A 10 0.86 -29.54 -25.32
N GLN A 11 1.77 -30.50 -25.06
CA GLN A 11 2.35 -30.64 -23.74
C GLN A 11 3.35 -29.48 -23.56
N GLY A 12 2.97 -28.50 -22.75
CA GLY A 12 3.80 -27.34 -22.43
C GLY A 12 3.77 -27.10 -20.93
N GLN A 13 4.77 -27.69 -20.25
CA GLN A 13 5.39 -27.25 -19.00
C GLN A 13 4.45 -26.63 -17.93
N ALA A 14 4.14 -27.44 -16.91
CA ALA A 14 3.84 -26.92 -15.58
C ALA A 14 5.10 -26.20 -15.06
N GLY A 15 5.22 -24.91 -15.40
CA GLY A 15 6.14 -24.00 -14.73
C GLY A 15 5.79 -23.93 -13.25
N ASN A 16 6.80 -23.72 -12.42
CA ASN A 16 6.68 -23.64 -10.98
C ASN A 16 5.76 -22.45 -10.64
N PHE A 17 4.48 -22.70 -10.33
CA PHE A 17 3.44 -21.66 -10.23
C PHE A 17 3.70 -20.60 -9.14
N ASN A 18 4.66 -20.84 -8.22
CA ASN A 18 5.15 -19.83 -7.28
C ASN A 18 5.98 -18.71 -7.95
N GLU A 19 6.58 -18.95 -9.12
CA GLU A 19 7.47 -17.97 -9.78
C GLU A 19 6.72 -16.74 -10.32
N THR A 20 5.39 -16.80 -10.52
CA THR A 20 4.64 -15.70 -11.14
C THR A 20 4.23 -14.59 -10.16
N MET A 21 3.94 -14.93 -8.90
CA MET A 21 3.56 -13.94 -7.88
C MET A 21 4.77 -13.32 -7.19
N ASP A 22 5.88 -14.05 -7.09
CA ASP A 22 7.07 -13.59 -6.35
C ASP A 22 8.13 -12.93 -7.26
N ARG A 23 7.76 -12.58 -8.49
CA ARG A 23 8.60 -11.76 -9.37
C ARG A 23 8.46 -10.27 -9.04
N VAL A 24 9.52 -9.52 -9.29
CA VAL A 24 9.46 -8.05 -9.33
C VAL A 24 8.63 -7.63 -10.55
N LEU A 25 7.64 -6.78 -10.32
CA LEU A 25 6.77 -6.23 -11.37
C LEU A 25 7.42 -5.02 -12.03
N PRO A 26 7.02 -4.66 -13.26
CA PRO A 26 7.46 -3.43 -13.91
C PRO A 26 7.15 -2.20 -13.04
N TYR A 27 8.03 -1.19 -13.07
CA TYR A 27 7.76 0.09 -12.43
C TYR A 27 6.62 0.82 -13.14
N ARG A 28 5.70 1.36 -12.33
CA ARG A 28 4.44 1.94 -12.78
C ARG A 28 4.26 3.39 -12.32
N MET A 29 5.29 4.01 -11.76
CA MET A 29 5.18 5.32 -11.11
C MET A 29 4.64 6.40 -12.06
N LEU A 30 4.97 6.36 -13.35
CA LEU A 30 4.38 7.26 -14.36
C LEU A 30 2.87 7.10 -14.46
N GLU A 31 2.38 5.87 -14.61
CA GLU A 31 0.95 5.59 -14.75
C GLU A 31 0.19 5.91 -13.46
N ASP A 32 0.84 5.61 -12.34
CA ASP A 32 0.34 5.77 -10.98
C ASP A 32 0.33 7.23 -10.50
N CYS A 33 1.19 8.10 -11.05
CA CYS A 33 1.29 9.52 -10.67
C CYS A 33 0.78 10.48 -11.75
N GLN A 34 0.32 10.01 -12.92
CA GLN A 34 -0.04 10.86 -14.07
C GLN A 34 -1.12 11.92 -13.80
N TYR A 35 -1.92 11.74 -12.74
CA TYR A 35 -2.98 12.68 -12.36
C TYR A 35 -2.50 13.77 -11.39
N GLU A 36 -1.27 13.65 -10.86
CA GLU A 36 -0.68 14.60 -9.92
C GLU A 36 0.25 15.62 -10.58
N SER A 37 0.93 15.25 -11.66
CA SER A 37 2.09 15.98 -12.16
C SER A 37 2.46 15.52 -13.58
N GLU A 38 3.26 16.29 -14.28
CA GLU A 38 3.70 15.98 -15.65
C GLU A 38 4.79 14.91 -15.68
N ASP A 39 4.94 14.27 -16.85
CA ASP A 39 5.82 13.12 -17.07
C ASP A 39 7.29 13.38 -16.68
N ASP A 40 7.80 14.59 -16.93
CA ASP A 40 9.18 14.98 -16.65
C ASP A 40 9.43 15.19 -15.16
N GLU A 41 8.46 15.76 -14.44
CA GLU A 41 8.46 15.93 -12.98
C GLU A 41 8.42 14.56 -12.28
N ILE A 42 7.51 13.66 -12.70
CA ILE A 42 7.42 12.29 -12.16
C ILE A 42 8.76 11.55 -12.31
N ARG A 43 9.41 11.67 -13.48
CA ARG A 43 10.69 11.00 -13.76
C ARG A 43 11.83 11.43 -12.84
N VAL A 44 11.79 12.64 -12.27
CA VAL A 44 12.81 13.10 -11.33
C VAL A 44 12.79 12.23 -10.08
N TYR A 45 11.61 12.08 -9.48
CA TYR A 45 11.43 11.31 -8.26
C TYR A 45 11.50 9.80 -8.49
N GLU A 46 10.97 9.31 -9.63
CA GLU A 46 11.08 7.90 -10.02
C GLU A 46 12.54 7.46 -10.06
N LYS A 47 13.44 8.24 -10.69
CA LYS A 47 14.87 7.92 -10.74
C LYS A 47 15.50 7.78 -9.36
N MET A 48 15.14 8.65 -8.40
CA MET A 48 15.66 8.59 -7.03
C MET A 48 15.16 7.34 -6.30
N LEU A 49 13.88 7.02 -6.42
CA LEU A 49 13.29 5.84 -5.79
C LEU A 49 13.82 4.53 -6.42
N VAL A 50 13.94 4.46 -7.74
CA VAL A 50 14.56 3.34 -8.45
C VAL A 50 16.01 3.14 -8.01
N ALA A 51 16.81 4.21 -8.02
CA ALA A 51 18.19 4.16 -7.55
C ALA A 51 18.31 3.65 -6.11
N LEU A 52 17.38 4.03 -5.23
CA LEU A 52 17.32 3.51 -3.86
C LEU A 52 17.02 2.02 -3.84
N VAL A 53 15.91 1.58 -4.44
CA VAL A 53 15.46 0.18 -4.34
C VAL A 53 16.44 -0.79 -5.02
N GLU A 54 17.09 -0.38 -6.11
CA GLU A 54 18.15 -1.11 -6.79
C GLU A 54 19.49 -1.06 -6.04
N GLY A 55 19.67 -0.11 -5.11
CA GLY A 55 20.85 -0.01 -4.25
C GLY A 55 22.01 0.78 -4.87
N HIS A 56 21.72 1.61 -5.86
CA HIS A 56 22.66 2.57 -6.42
C HIS A 56 22.94 3.74 -5.48
N ILE A 57 21.99 4.08 -4.60
CA ILE A 57 22.15 5.06 -3.54
C ILE A 57 21.69 4.49 -2.20
N ASP A 58 22.26 4.99 -1.10
CA ASP A 58 21.80 4.65 0.24
C ASP A 58 20.56 5.46 0.66
N VAL A 59 19.89 4.98 1.72
CA VAL A 59 18.66 5.57 2.26
C VAL A 59 18.82 7.04 2.61
N ALA A 60 19.93 7.41 3.27
CA ALA A 60 20.15 8.78 3.72
C ALA A 60 20.39 9.74 2.54
N THR A 61 21.06 9.26 1.50
CA THR A 61 21.31 10.00 0.27
C THR A 61 20.03 10.19 -0.53
N ALA A 62 19.19 9.15 -0.66
CA ALA A 62 17.87 9.26 -1.27
C ALA A 62 16.99 10.26 -0.52
N ALA A 63 16.95 10.18 0.82
CA ALA A 63 16.18 11.10 1.65
C ALA A 63 16.61 12.56 1.45
N ARG A 64 17.93 12.82 1.41
CA ARG A 64 18.48 14.15 1.12
C ARG A 64 18.15 14.62 -0.28
N GLN A 65 18.36 13.81 -1.30
CA GLN A 65 18.10 14.20 -2.69
C GLN A 65 16.63 14.56 -2.91
N ILE A 66 15.70 13.72 -2.44
CA ILE A 66 14.26 14.01 -2.55
C ILE A 66 13.89 15.30 -1.80
N THR A 67 14.42 15.48 -0.58
CA THR A 67 14.16 16.70 0.21
C THR A 67 14.74 17.95 -0.45
N ASP A 68 15.96 17.87 -0.98
CA ASP A 68 16.62 18.98 -1.65
C ASP A 68 15.85 19.37 -2.92
N THR A 69 15.42 18.39 -3.73
CA THR A 69 14.59 18.62 -4.92
C THR A 69 13.26 19.27 -4.58
N LEU A 70 12.53 18.78 -3.58
CA LEU A 70 11.28 19.41 -3.11
C LEU A 70 11.51 20.87 -2.66
N CYS A 71 12.61 21.14 -1.96
CA CYS A 71 12.95 22.49 -1.53
C CYS A 71 13.27 23.40 -2.72
N ASP A 72 14.08 22.93 -3.67
CA ASP A 72 14.50 23.71 -4.83
C ASP A 72 13.30 24.05 -5.73
N GLU A 73 12.39 23.10 -5.96
CA GLU A 73 11.13 23.32 -6.69
C GLU A 73 10.27 24.41 -6.05
N VAL A 74 10.05 24.32 -4.74
CA VAL A 74 9.25 25.32 -4.02
C VAL A 74 9.90 26.69 -4.04
N MET A 75 11.22 26.76 -3.91
CA MET A 75 11.93 28.04 -3.94
C MET A 75 11.89 28.69 -5.33
N GLU A 76 11.99 27.91 -6.42
CA GLU A 76 11.88 28.46 -7.76
C GLU A 76 10.44 28.89 -8.09
N GLU A 77 9.43 28.08 -7.76
CA GLU A 77 8.02 28.44 -7.97
C GLU A 77 7.63 29.71 -7.21
N ARG A 78 8.11 29.84 -5.97
CA ARG A 78 7.95 31.07 -5.20
C ARG A 78 8.59 32.25 -5.92
N ARG A 79 9.82 32.11 -6.41
CA ARG A 79 10.54 33.18 -7.12
C ARG A 79 9.82 33.59 -8.40
N LEU A 80 9.24 32.65 -9.14
CA LEU A 80 8.46 32.92 -10.35
C LEU A 80 7.15 33.65 -10.03
N THR A 81 6.46 33.20 -8.99
CA THR A 81 5.20 33.80 -8.51
C THR A 81 5.40 35.24 -8.03
N GLU A 82 6.42 35.48 -7.19
CA GLU A 82 6.79 36.83 -6.72
C GLU A 82 7.17 37.78 -7.87
N ARG A 83 7.77 37.27 -8.96
CA ARG A 83 8.09 38.08 -10.14
C ARG A 83 6.90 38.40 -11.01
N ALA A 84 5.90 37.52 -11.04
CA ALA A 84 4.72 37.67 -11.86
C ALA A 84 3.62 38.53 -11.19
N ASP A 85 3.79 38.88 -9.90
CA ASP A 85 2.76 39.51 -9.07
C ASP A 85 1.44 38.70 -9.07
N GLU A 86 1.59 37.36 -9.15
CA GLU A 86 0.48 36.41 -9.16
C GLU A 86 0.21 35.93 -7.73
N ASP A 87 -1.04 35.95 -7.30
CA ASP A 87 -1.48 35.31 -6.05
C ASP A 87 -1.96 33.89 -6.35
N ARG A 88 -1.00 33.00 -6.67
CA ARG A 88 -1.28 31.59 -7.02
C ARG A 88 -0.69 30.62 -6.01
N ILE A 89 -1.45 29.57 -5.71
CA ILE A 89 -0.98 28.39 -4.97
C ILE A 89 -0.06 27.61 -5.91
N TYR A 90 1.22 27.46 -5.55
CA TYR A 90 2.16 26.61 -6.29
C TYR A 90 2.09 25.16 -5.80
N PRO A 91 2.21 24.16 -6.70
CA PRO A 91 2.20 22.75 -6.33
C PRO A 91 3.46 22.41 -5.54
N VAL A 92 3.29 21.57 -4.50
CA VAL A 92 4.41 20.91 -3.83
C VAL A 92 4.25 19.42 -4.08
N HIS A 93 5.25 18.80 -4.69
CA HIS A 93 5.24 17.38 -5.09
C HIS A 93 5.39 16.40 -3.92
N THR A 94 5.00 16.78 -2.69
CA THR A 94 4.97 15.85 -1.56
C THR A 94 4.03 14.67 -1.82
N SER A 95 2.88 14.90 -2.46
CA SER A 95 1.95 13.84 -2.84
C SER A 95 2.58 12.82 -3.79
N LEU A 96 3.35 13.30 -4.77
CA LEU A 96 4.07 12.46 -5.72
C LEU A 96 5.13 11.57 -5.06
N VAL A 97 5.80 12.05 -4.01
CA VAL A 97 6.71 11.22 -3.20
C VAL A 97 5.95 10.11 -2.48
N SER A 98 4.82 10.41 -1.83
CA SER A 98 3.99 9.39 -1.17
C SER A 98 3.50 8.34 -2.17
N ILE A 99 2.91 8.76 -3.29
CA ILE A 99 2.39 7.86 -4.33
C ILE A 99 3.53 7.04 -4.94
N GLY A 100 4.66 7.67 -5.23
CA GLY A 100 5.84 6.99 -5.75
C GLY A 100 6.36 5.90 -4.83
N ILE A 101 6.41 6.15 -3.51
CA ILE A 101 6.79 5.13 -2.52
C ILE A 101 5.79 3.96 -2.54
N GLY A 102 4.49 4.24 -2.56
CA GLY A 102 3.45 3.21 -2.66
C GLY A 102 3.53 2.41 -3.95
N SER A 103 3.64 3.10 -5.09
CA SER A 103 3.84 2.52 -6.41
C SER A 103 5.01 1.54 -6.40
N MET A 104 6.17 1.99 -5.92
CA MET A 104 7.36 1.17 -5.80
C MET A 104 7.13 -0.03 -4.88
N ALA A 105 6.56 0.17 -3.70
CA ALA A 105 6.27 -0.92 -2.77
C ALA A 105 5.36 -2.01 -3.36
N SER A 106 4.38 -1.62 -4.20
CA SER A 106 3.50 -2.57 -4.89
C SER A 106 4.22 -3.42 -5.95
N CYS A 107 5.39 -2.99 -6.43
CA CYS A 107 6.14 -3.71 -7.46
C CYS A 107 6.96 -4.89 -6.91
N PHE A 108 7.23 -4.92 -5.60
CA PHE A 108 8.11 -5.93 -5.01
C PHE A 108 7.33 -6.94 -4.16
N PRO A 109 7.66 -8.24 -4.23
CA PRO A 109 6.99 -9.25 -3.43
C PRO A 109 7.23 -9.07 -1.91
N PRO A 110 6.34 -9.61 -1.05
CA PRO A 110 6.52 -9.58 0.40
C PRO A 110 7.90 -10.09 0.81
N GLY A 111 8.55 -9.41 1.76
CA GLY A 111 9.88 -9.77 2.24
C GLY A 111 11.06 -9.33 1.34
N HIS A 112 10.82 -8.78 0.15
CA HIS A 112 11.89 -8.24 -0.69
C HIS A 112 12.61 -7.06 0.00
N ALA A 113 13.92 -6.92 -0.24
CA ALA A 113 14.76 -5.90 0.40
C ALA A 113 14.30 -4.46 0.11
N ALA A 114 13.64 -4.22 -1.02
CA ALA A 114 13.07 -2.92 -1.39
C ALA A 114 12.06 -2.41 -0.35
N HIS A 115 11.20 -3.27 0.20
CA HIS A 115 10.25 -2.89 1.26
C HIS A 115 10.96 -2.33 2.49
N ARG A 116 12.08 -2.94 2.86
CA ARG A 116 12.91 -2.45 3.98
C ARG A 116 13.49 -1.08 3.65
N LYS A 117 14.07 -0.90 2.46
CA LYS A 117 14.66 0.39 2.05
C LYS A 117 13.64 1.51 1.99
N LEU A 118 12.42 1.24 1.47
CA LEU A 118 11.34 2.22 1.43
C LEU A 118 10.83 2.57 2.84
N TRP A 119 10.74 1.58 3.73
CA TRP A 119 10.42 1.80 5.14
C TRP A 119 11.51 2.63 5.86
N GLU A 120 12.78 2.32 5.62
CA GLU A 120 13.92 3.07 6.15
C GLU A 120 13.99 4.49 5.57
N LEU A 121 13.61 4.70 4.31
CA LEU A 121 13.50 6.02 3.68
C LEU A 121 12.48 6.89 4.41
N ILE A 122 11.32 6.33 4.74
CA ILE A 122 10.30 7.03 5.53
C ILE A 122 10.89 7.44 6.89
N GLY A 123 11.55 6.53 7.61
CA GLY A 123 12.24 6.86 8.85
C GLY A 123 13.35 7.90 8.68
N ALA A 124 14.09 7.86 7.57
CA ALA A 124 15.16 8.79 7.28
C ALA A 124 14.62 10.20 7.04
N PHE A 125 13.49 10.36 6.36
CA PHE A 125 12.84 11.66 6.24
C PHE A 125 12.53 12.26 7.63
N MET A 126 12.08 11.46 8.60
CA MET A 126 11.81 11.93 9.97
C MET A 126 13.06 12.37 10.73
N ALA A 127 14.22 11.81 10.35
CA ALA A 127 15.50 11.98 11.02
C ALA A 127 16.43 13.01 10.34
N LEU A 128 16.03 13.60 9.21
CA LEU A 128 16.84 14.61 8.52
C LEU A 128 17.00 15.87 9.36
N GLU A 129 18.26 16.29 9.57
CA GLU A 129 18.64 17.52 10.25
C GLU A 129 19.56 18.38 9.36
N PRO A 130 19.39 19.72 9.34
CA PRO A 130 18.29 20.46 9.96
C PRO A 130 16.96 20.12 9.27
N LYS A 131 15.86 20.07 10.02
CA LYS A 131 14.52 19.98 9.43
C LYS A 131 14.32 21.16 8.47
N ARG A 132 14.33 20.91 7.17
CA ARG A 132 14.15 21.95 6.16
C ARG A 132 12.69 22.40 6.16
N GLU A 133 12.47 23.71 6.26
CA GLU A 133 11.16 24.30 6.04
C GLU A 133 10.86 24.26 4.55
N ILE A 134 9.80 23.57 4.14
CA ILE A 134 9.22 23.74 2.80
C ILE A 134 8.08 24.78 2.97
N PRO A 135 8.22 25.99 2.41
CA PRO A 135 7.23 27.06 2.55
C PRO A 135 5.81 26.60 2.18
N SER A 136 4.82 27.12 2.91
CA SER A 136 3.41 26.96 2.55
C SER A 136 3.11 27.70 1.25
N PRO A 137 2.34 27.10 0.33
CA PRO A 137 1.78 27.85 -0.79
C PRO A 137 0.63 28.78 -0.35
N LEU A 138 0.20 28.72 0.92
CA LEU A 138 -0.80 29.61 1.50
C LEU A 138 -0.15 30.76 2.24
N VAL A 139 -0.48 31.98 1.83
CA VAL A 139 -0.16 33.23 2.52
C VAL A 139 -1.42 33.79 3.19
N ASP A 140 -1.27 34.46 4.33
CA ASP A 140 -2.36 35.18 4.96
C ASP A 140 -2.66 36.46 4.18
N ASN A 141 -3.72 37.18 4.58
CA ASN A 141 -4.09 38.46 3.98
C ASN A 141 -2.99 39.54 4.10
N ASN A 142 -1.90 39.28 4.83
CA ASN A 142 -0.76 40.16 5.00
C ASN A 142 0.50 39.65 4.25
N GLY A 143 0.39 38.59 3.45
CA GLY A 143 1.49 37.99 2.70
C GLY A 143 2.45 37.13 3.54
N ASN A 144 2.11 36.82 4.79
CA ASN A 144 2.92 35.94 5.65
C ASN A 144 2.54 34.48 5.42
N LEU A 145 3.52 33.57 5.53
CA LEU A 145 3.28 32.13 5.42
C LEU A 145 2.28 31.66 6.49
N VAL A 146 1.21 30.97 6.08
CA VAL A 146 0.22 30.38 6.98
C VAL A 146 0.60 28.93 7.26
N PRO A 147 0.81 28.52 8.53
CA PRO A 147 0.90 27.12 8.92
C PRO A 147 -0.34 26.31 8.50
N SER A 148 -0.18 25.14 7.89
CA SER A 148 -1.30 24.28 7.42
C SER A 148 -2.31 23.93 8.48
N ARG A 149 -1.91 23.99 9.74
CA ARG A 149 -2.73 23.60 10.86
C ARG A 149 -2.86 24.76 11.81
N LYS A 150 -4.05 25.37 11.81
CA LYS A 150 -4.64 25.75 13.09
C LYS A 150 -6.09 25.29 13.29
N ASP A 151 -6.88 25.04 12.24
CA ASP A 151 -8.33 24.94 12.45
C ASP A 151 -9.08 23.75 11.79
N SER A 152 -8.40 22.69 11.32
CA SER A 152 -9.09 21.51 10.76
C SER A 152 -9.38 20.45 11.83
N VAL A 153 -10.59 20.50 12.36
CA VAL A 153 -11.46 19.47 13.00
C VAL A 153 -10.80 18.22 13.61
N ASP A 154 -11.12 17.96 14.89
CA ASP A 154 -10.64 16.90 15.80
C ASP A 154 -10.79 15.41 15.36
N TRP A 155 -11.13 15.09 14.10
CA TRP A 155 -11.42 13.71 13.67
C TRP A 155 -10.44 13.09 12.67
N GLU A 156 -9.45 13.82 12.16
CA GLU A 156 -8.43 13.25 11.27
C GLU A 156 -7.22 12.72 12.07
N PRO A 157 -6.76 11.48 11.80
CA PRO A 157 -5.57 10.93 12.46
C PRO A 157 -4.35 11.83 12.25
N GLU A 158 -3.49 11.95 13.26
CA GLU A 158 -2.27 12.78 13.16
C GLU A 158 -1.36 12.29 12.02
N PRO A 159 -1.11 13.11 10.99
CA PRO A 159 -0.27 12.72 9.86
C PRO A 159 1.20 12.67 10.29
N MET A 160 1.99 11.82 9.64
CA MET A 160 3.42 11.75 9.90
C MET A 160 4.12 13.05 9.48
N VAL A 161 4.78 13.72 10.43
CA VAL A 161 5.47 15.00 10.20
C VAL A 161 6.95 14.75 9.86
N PHE A 162 7.27 14.72 8.57
CA PHE A 162 8.63 14.48 8.09
C PHE A 162 9.47 15.75 7.92
N TRP A 163 8.83 16.83 7.46
CA TRP A 163 9.46 18.14 7.28
C TRP A 163 8.75 19.14 8.19
N THR A 164 9.41 20.23 8.59
CA THR A 164 8.77 21.38 9.25
C THR A 164 7.87 22.17 8.29
N SER A 165 7.63 21.61 7.10
CA SER A 165 6.72 22.16 6.11
C SER A 165 5.26 21.99 6.46
N ILE A 166 4.51 22.82 5.77
CA ILE A 166 3.09 23.00 5.96
C ILE A 166 2.29 22.01 5.08
N LYS A 167 2.86 21.33 4.08
CA LYS A 167 2.17 20.20 3.40
C LYS A 167 2.79 18.87 3.81
N GLN A 168 2.09 18.15 4.69
CA GLN A 168 2.50 16.87 5.26
C GLN A 168 2.49 15.76 4.20
N LEU A 169 3.37 14.74 4.30
CA LEU A 169 3.21 13.50 3.54
C LEU A 169 2.01 12.74 4.13
N SER A 170 0.84 12.90 3.53
CA SER A 170 -0.35 12.13 3.89
C SER A 170 -0.35 10.81 3.13
N PHE A 171 0.32 9.78 3.66
CA PHE A 171 0.23 8.44 3.07
C PHE A 171 -1.21 7.93 3.01
N ASP A 172 -2.04 8.32 3.98
CA ASP A 172 -3.45 7.98 4.04
C ASP A 172 -4.21 8.45 2.78
N SER A 173 -4.20 9.76 2.52
CA SER A 173 -4.91 10.34 1.37
C SER A 173 -4.24 9.99 0.04
N ASN A 174 -2.91 9.92 0.02
CA ASN A 174 -2.15 9.78 -1.23
C ASN A 174 -2.08 8.32 -1.71
N LEU A 175 -2.18 7.33 -0.82
CA LEU A 175 -2.22 5.91 -1.22
C LEU A 175 -3.65 5.37 -1.36
N LEU A 176 -4.66 6.18 -1.06
CA LEU A 176 -6.06 5.75 -1.08
C LEU A 176 -6.44 5.12 -2.42
N TRP A 177 -6.02 5.71 -3.54
CA TRP A 177 -6.34 5.18 -4.87
C TRP A 177 -5.72 3.79 -5.13
N LEU A 178 -4.48 3.53 -4.68
CA LEU A 178 -3.85 2.20 -4.76
C LEU A 178 -4.59 1.18 -3.88
N GLY A 179 -5.09 1.64 -2.72
CA GLY A 179 -5.98 0.87 -1.87
C GLY A 179 -7.31 0.58 -2.57
N ASP A 180 -7.92 1.59 -3.18
CA ASP A 180 -9.22 1.51 -3.85
C ASP A 180 -9.15 0.61 -5.09
N GLU A 181 -8.07 0.63 -5.87
CA GLU A 181 -7.86 -0.34 -6.95
C GLU A 181 -7.82 -1.77 -6.42
N GLY A 182 -7.14 -1.99 -5.29
CA GLY A 182 -7.08 -3.28 -4.60
C GLY A 182 -8.42 -3.76 -4.04
N ARG A 183 -9.29 -2.82 -3.64
CA ARG A 183 -10.62 -3.07 -3.04
C ARG A 183 -11.75 -3.08 -4.06
N SER A 184 -11.54 -2.51 -5.23
CA SER A 184 -12.57 -2.34 -6.24
C SER A 184 -12.98 -3.68 -6.83
N HIS A 185 -14.28 -3.87 -6.99
CA HIS A 185 -14.79 -5.00 -7.74
C HIS A 185 -14.41 -4.85 -9.21
N TRP A 186 -13.90 -5.91 -9.83
CA TRP A 186 -13.57 -5.95 -11.26
C TRP A 186 -12.37 -5.08 -11.68
N SER A 187 -11.49 -4.72 -10.76
CA SER A 187 -10.22 -4.05 -11.09
C SER A 187 -9.18 -4.99 -11.72
N GLY A 188 -9.48 -6.29 -11.77
CA GLY A 188 -8.55 -7.33 -12.22
C GLY A 188 -7.89 -8.08 -11.06
N VAL A 189 -8.07 -7.65 -9.81
CA VAL A 189 -7.63 -8.39 -8.62
C VAL A 189 -8.29 -9.76 -8.53
N GLU A 190 -9.52 -9.90 -9.02
CA GLU A 190 -10.26 -11.16 -9.05
C GLU A 190 -9.68 -12.19 -10.02
N LYS A 191 -8.78 -11.77 -10.93
CA LYS A 191 -8.12 -12.68 -11.86
C LYS A 191 -6.89 -13.29 -11.19
N ALA A 192 -6.91 -14.60 -11.06
CA ALA A 192 -5.77 -15.37 -10.54
C ALA A 192 -4.47 -15.00 -11.26
N TYR A 193 -3.41 -14.73 -10.49
CA TYR A 193 -2.07 -14.39 -10.99
C TYR A 193 -1.99 -13.10 -11.81
N SER A 194 -2.99 -12.21 -11.71
CA SER A 194 -2.93 -10.91 -12.37
C SER A 194 -1.88 -10.00 -11.72
N GLU A 195 -1.42 -9.03 -12.49
CA GLU A 195 -0.54 -7.97 -11.96
C GLU A 195 -1.24 -7.23 -10.81
N GLN A 196 -2.53 -6.90 -10.94
CA GLN A 196 -3.30 -6.21 -9.91
C GLN A 196 -3.39 -7.02 -8.61
N GLN A 197 -3.61 -8.34 -8.69
CA GLN A 197 -3.61 -9.22 -7.53
C GLN A 197 -2.25 -9.23 -6.83
N ALA A 198 -1.15 -9.29 -7.60
CA ALA A 198 0.21 -9.23 -7.06
C ALA A 198 0.51 -7.87 -6.42
N ARG A 199 0.19 -6.76 -7.11
CA ARG A 199 0.37 -5.40 -6.60
C ARG A 199 -0.41 -5.16 -5.31
N TRP A 200 -1.66 -5.65 -5.23
CA TRP A 200 -2.48 -5.52 -4.03
C TRP A 200 -1.90 -6.28 -2.83
N ARG A 201 -1.43 -7.51 -3.04
CA ARG A 201 -0.72 -8.29 -2.01
C ARG A 201 0.55 -7.56 -1.54
N ASN A 202 1.36 -7.10 -2.49
CA ASN A 202 2.64 -6.43 -2.21
C ASN A 202 2.44 -5.12 -1.43
N MET A 203 1.47 -4.31 -1.86
CA MET A 203 1.08 -3.08 -1.16
C MET A 203 0.56 -3.39 0.25
N SER A 204 -0.30 -4.39 0.41
CA SER A 204 -0.84 -4.78 1.72
C SER A 204 0.25 -5.20 2.69
N PHE A 205 1.30 -5.89 2.23
CA PHE A 205 2.47 -6.18 3.05
C PHE A 205 3.20 -4.92 3.51
N PHE A 206 3.39 -3.95 2.62
CA PHE A 206 4.07 -2.69 2.95
C PHE A 206 3.27 -1.86 3.96
N LEU A 207 1.96 -1.73 3.75
CA LEU A 207 1.06 -1.04 4.67
C LEU A 207 1.04 -1.72 6.05
N ALA A 208 0.94 -3.05 6.09
CA ALA A 208 1.01 -3.81 7.34
C ALA A 208 2.34 -3.56 8.06
N ARG A 209 3.46 -3.49 7.33
CA ARG A 209 4.78 -3.20 7.91
C ARG A 209 4.86 -1.78 8.48
N LEU A 210 4.33 -0.78 7.78
CA LEU A 210 4.31 0.61 8.26
C LEU A 210 3.49 0.76 9.53
N THR A 211 2.31 0.16 9.56
CA THR A 211 1.40 0.21 10.72
C THR A 211 1.96 -0.57 11.91
N THR A 212 2.37 -1.82 11.71
CA THR A 212 2.85 -2.66 12.82
C THR A 212 4.22 -2.22 13.34
N GLY A 213 5.00 -1.55 12.50
CA GLY A 213 6.27 -0.92 12.87
C GLY A 213 6.15 0.43 13.59
N GLY A 214 4.93 0.93 13.84
CA GLY A 214 4.69 2.17 14.56
C GLY A 214 5.05 3.44 13.79
N MET A 215 5.24 3.34 12.47
CA MET A 215 5.47 4.53 11.64
C MET A 215 4.15 5.22 11.34
N ALA A 216 3.12 4.46 10.99
CA ALA A 216 1.83 5.01 10.56
C ALA A 216 0.66 4.18 11.13
N ASP A 217 0.40 4.37 12.42
CA ASP A 217 -0.65 3.65 13.16
C ASP A 217 -2.05 3.85 12.56
N HIS A 218 -2.29 4.99 11.90
CA HIS A 218 -3.58 5.31 11.28
C HIS A 218 -3.86 4.56 9.97
N LEU A 219 -2.85 3.99 9.29
CA LEU A 219 -3.07 3.24 8.05
C LEU A 219 -3.75 1.88 8.27
N GLY A 220 -4.03 1.51 9.54
CA GLY A 220 -4.75 0.28 9.87
C GLY A 220 -6.10 0.17 9.15
N HIS A 221 -6.82 1.29 8.97
CA HIS A 221 -8.09 1.31 8.23
C HIS A 221 -7.92 0.90 6.75
N MET A 222 -6.69 0.93 6.22
CA MET A 222 -6.40 0.47 4.87
C MET A 222 -6.20 -1.05 4.73
N SER A 223 -6.30 -1.79 5.83
CA SER A 223 -6.06 -3.23 5.85
C SER A 223 -6.97 -4.01 4.89
N ALA A 224 -6.37 -4.90 4.10
CA ALA A 224 -7.09 -5.84 3.25
C ALA A 224 -7.95 -6.84 4.04
N LEU A 225 -7.71 -7.00 5.35
CA LEU A 225 -8.56 -7.82 6.22
C LEU A 225 -10.01 -7.34 6.21
N PHE A 226 -10.26 -6.03 6.16
CA PHE A 226 -11.63 -5.51 6.11
C PHE A 226 -12.39 -5.95 4.87
N MET A 227 -11.69 -6.22 3.77
CA MET A 227 -12.31 -6.73 2.56
C MET A 227 -12.78 -8.17 2.69
N LEU A 228 -12.31 -8.93 3.69
CA LEU A 228 -12.78 -10.30 3.96
C LEU A 228 -14.12 -10.35 4.70
N GLN A 229 -14.66 -9.20 5.15
CA GLN A 229 -15.95 -9.16 5.81
C GLN A 229 -17.10 -9.49 4.85
N PRO A 230 -18.15 -10.20 5.29
CA PRO A 230 -19.27 -10.60 4.43
C PRO A 230 -19.91 -9.45 3.64
N VAL A 231 -19.96 -8.24 4.21
CA VAL A 231 -20.55 -7.05 3.55
C VAL A 231 -19.71 -6.54 2.37
N GLN A 232 -18.41 -6.85 2.35
CA GLN A 232 -17.46 -6.43 1.30
C GLN A 232 -17.27 -7.51 0.22
N GLN A 233 -17.85 -8.69 0.41
CA GLN A 233 -17.67 -9.83 -0.50
C GLN A 233 -18.64 -9.78 -1.68
N LEU A 234 -18.17 -10.26 -2.83
CA LEU A 234 -19.05 -10.52 -3.98
C LEU A 234 -20.03 -11.65 -3.65
N PRO A 235 -21.27 -11.60 -4.15
CA PRO A 235 -22.18 -12.73 -4.06
C PRO A 235 -21.53 -14.00 -4.65
N LYS A 236 -21.69 -15.15 -3.99
CA LYS A 236 -21.13 -16.44 -4.46
C LYS A 236 -21.63 -16.87 -5.85
N THR A 237 -22.72 -16.26 -6.32
CA THR A 237 -23.27 -16.45 -7.66
C THR A 237 -22.53 -15.64 -8.75
N SER A 238 -21.67 -14.70 -8.37
CA SER A 238 -20.88 -13.89 -9.30
C SER A 238 -19.70 -14.67 -9.88
N SER A 239 -19.44 -14.50 -11.17
CA SER A 239 -18.42 -15.25 -11.92
C SER A 239 -16.97 -15.01 -11.48
N GLY A 240 -16.71 -13.97 -10.68
CA GLY A 240 -15.38 -13.64 -10.13
C GLY A 240 -15.29 -13.75 -8.61
N TRP A 241 -16.31 -14.30 -7.93
CA TRP A 241 -16.38 -14.23 -6.47
C TRP A 241 -15.17 -14.89 -5.79
N SER A 242 -14.79 -16.10 -6.23
CA SER A 242 -13.74 -16.89 -5.59
C SER A 242 -12.35 -16.33 -5.86
N GLY A 243 -12.13 -15.79 -7.06
CA GLY A 243 -10.90 -15.08 -7.39
C GLY A 243 -10.76 -13.76 -6.63
N TYR A 244 -11.87 -13.04 -6.43
CA TYR A 244 -11.89 -11.85 -5.57
C TYR A 244 -11.58 -12.21 -4.11
N LEU A 245 -12.24 -13.23 -3.55
CA LEU A 245 -11.91 -13.74 -2.21
C LEU A 245 -10.43 -14.13 -2.12
N ALA A 246 -9.90 -14.82 -3.13
CA ALA A 246 -8.49 -15.23 -3.16
C ALA A 246 -7.54 -14.02 -3.13
N ALA A 247 -7.85 -12.96 -3.87
CA ALA A 247 -7.05 -11.74 -3.89
C ALA A 247 -7.06 -11.03 -2.54
N GLN A 248 -8.24 -10.87 -1.94
CA GLN A 248 -8.40 -10.23 -0.64
C GLN A 248 -7.75 -11.06 0.47
N ALA A 249 -7.81 -12.39 0.39
CA ALA A 249 -7.15 -13.27 1.34
C ALA A 249 -5.63 -13.26 1.19
N LEU A 250 -5.09 -13.23 -0.05
CA LEU A 250 -3.66 -13.07 -0.29
C LEU A 250 -3.11 -11.79 0.34
N ALA A 251 -3.82 -10.68 0.15
CA ALA A 251 -3.49 -9.38 0.71
C ALA A 251 -3.71 -9.33 2.23
N GLY A 252 -4.83 -9.86 2.72
CA GLY A 252 -5.17 -9.94 4.14
C GLY A 252 -4.19 -10.80 4.93
N ALA A 253 -3.69 -11.89 4.35
CA ALA A 253 -2.68 -12.75 4.96
C ALA A 253 -1.38 -11.98 5.28
N GLN A 254 -1.07 -10.90 4.55
CA GLN A 254 0.11 -10.07 4.84
C GLN A 254 0.00 -9.27 6.14
N TRP A 255 -1.21 -9.14 6.70
CA TRP A 255 -1.45 -8.55 8.01
C TRP A 255 -1.39 -9.57 9.15
N ILE A 256 -1.34 -10.86 8.83
CA ILE A 256 -1.40 -11.95 9.82
C ILE A 256 -0.10 -12.76 9.85
N VAL A 257 0.31 -13.26 8.70
CA VAL A 257 1.37 -14.27 8.55
C VAL A 257 2.77 -13.74 8.87
N PRO A 258 3.20 -12.55 8.38
CA PRO A 258 4.53 -12.07 8.69
C PRO A 258 4.76 -11.89 10.19
N GLU A 259 5.99 -12.10 10.63
CA GLU A 259 6.36 -12.08 12.05
C GLU A 259 5.93 -10.77 12.72
N GLY A 260 5.24 -10.90 13.86
CA GLY A 260 4.74 -9.77 14.65
C GLY A 260 3.47 -9.09 14.11
N HIS A 261 3.12 -9.26 12.83
CA HIS A 261 1.95 -8.60 12.24
C HIS A 261 0.64 -9.11 12.87
N GLY A 262 0.42 -10.43 12.86
CA GLY A 262 -0.79 -11.03 13.46
C GLY A 262 -0.93 -10.74 14.96
N ALA A 263 0.18 -10.69 15.70
CA ALA A 263 0.18 -10.34 17.12
C ALA A 263 -0.23 -8.87 17.36
N TRP A 264 0.19 -7.96 16.48
CA TRP A 264 -0.28 -6.57 16.51
C TRP A 264 -1.78 -6.51 16.23
N VAL A 265 -2.26 -7.16 15.16
CA VAL A 265 -3.69 -7.18 14.80
C VAL A 265 -4.53 -7.75 15.94
N TRP A 266 -4.11 -8.86 16.54
CA TRP A 266 -4.82 -9.49 17.65
C TRP A 266 -4.92 -8.56 18.87
N ARG A 267 -3.83 -7.87 19.21
CA ARG A 267 -3.85 -6.85 20.27
C ARG A 267 -4.86 -5.75 19.97
N GLN A 268 -4.91 -5.24 18.74
CA GLN A 268 -5.91 -4.24 18.34
C GLN A 268 -7.34 -4.81 18.46
N CYS A 269 -7.60 -6.02 17.98
CA CYS A 269 -8.90 -6.69 18.11
C CYS A 269 -9.39 -6.80 19.56
N LYS A 270 -8.48 -7.07 20.51
CA LYS A 270 -8.83 -7.20 21.93
C LYS A 270 -9.15 -5.86 22.62
N THR A 271 -8.69 -4.74 22.07
CA THR A 271 -9.01 -3.42 22.65
C THR A 271 -10.48 -3.03 22.44
N HIS A 272 -11.15 -3.61 21.42
CA HIS A 272 -12.53 -3.31 21.07
C HIS A 272 -13.33 -4.59 20.88
N THR A 273 -14.25 -4.90 21.80
CA THR A 273 -15.11 -6.09 21.70
C THR A 273 -16.19 -5.94 20.63
N ARG A 274 -16.71 -4.73 20.42
CA ARG A 274 -17.65 -4.36 19.34
C ARG A 274 -17.48 -2.89 18.95
N SER A 275 -17.66 -2.60 17.67
CA SER A 275 -17.67 -1.22 17.18
C SER A 275 -18.67 -1.04 16.02
N PRO A 276 -19.35 0.11 15.90
CA PRO A 276 -20.24 0.38 14.78
C PRO A 276 -19.50 0.64 13.45
N SER A 277 -18.17 0.86 13.47
CA SER A 277 -17.40 1.04 12.23
C SER A 277 -16.89 -0.30 11.70
N ALA A 278 -17.12 -0.53 10.42
CA ALA A 278 -16.62 -1.68 9.67
C ALA A 278 -15.07 -1.72 9.61
N LEU A 279 -14.39 -0.61 9.88
CA LEU A 279 -12.94 -0.45 9.76
C LEU A 279 -12.19 -0.53 11.10
N HIS A 280 -12.81 -1.07 12.15
CA HIS A 280 -12.14 -1.29 13.41
C HIS A 280 -11.69 -2.74 13.59
N PHE A 281 -10.51 -2.93 14.16
CA PHE A 281 -10.05 -4.23 14.60
C PHE A 281 -10.88 -4.66 15.82
N THR A 282 -11.71 -5.68 15.66
CA THR A 282 -12.54 -6.24 16.73
C THR A 282 -12.40 -7.76 16.76
N VAL A 283 -12.72 -8.38 17.90
CA VAL A 283 -12.79 -9.85 18.00
C VAL A 283 -13.85 -10.43 17.05
N GLU A 284 -14.94 -9.70 16.80
CA GLU A 284 -15.97 -10.11 15.83
C GLU A 284 -15.40 -10.18 14.40
N HIS A 285 -14.71 -9.13 13.96
CA HIS A 285 -14.07 -9.12 12.64
C HIS A 285 -12.96 -10.17 12.53
N TRP A 286 -12.19 -10.39 13.60
CA TRP A 286 -11.19 -11.46 13.64
C TRP A 286 -11.77 -12.83 13.30
N ASN A 287 -12.94 -13.17 13.87
CA ASN A 287 -13.63 -14.43 13.55
C ASN A 287 -14.13 -14.46 12.10
N GLN A 288 -14.67 -13.34 11.60
CA GLN A 288 -15.10 -13.25 10.19
C GLN A 288 -13.91 -13.46 9.23
N TRP A 289 -12.74 -12.92 9.54
CA TRP A 289 -11.54 -13.14 8.74
C TRP A 289 -11.09 -14.60 8.77
N LYS A 290 -11.15 -15.26 9.94
CA LYS A 290 -10.89 -16.72 10.04
C LYS A 290 -11.85 -17.52 9.16
N GLU A 291 -13.14 -17.20 9.19
CA GLU A 291 -14.14 -17.86 8.35
C GLU A 291 -13.82 -17.71 6.86
N ALA A 292 -13.44 -16.49 6.42
CA ALA A 292 -13.05 -16.24 5.04
C ALA A 292 -11.78 -16.99 4.63
N PHE A 293 -10.76 -17.04 5.49
CA PHE A 293 -9.55 -17.84 5.24
C PHE A 293 -9.86 -19.35 5.19
N ALA A 294 -10.72 -19.84 6.09
CA ALA A 294 -11.13 -21.24 6.10
C ALA A 294 -11.95 -21.61 4.85
N GLU A 295 -12.84 -20.72 4.41
CA GLU A 295 -13.58 -20.88 3.17
C GLU A 295 -12.62 -21.00 1.98
N LEU A 296 -11.68 -20.06 1.82
CA LEU A 296 -10.72 -20.13 0.71
C LEU A 296 -9.84 -21.38 0.77
N ALA A 297 -9.36 -21.75 1.97
CA ALA A 297 -8.52 -22.93 2.16
C ALA A 297 -9.22 -24.23 1.70
N GLY A 298 -10.55 -24.28 1.72
CA GLY A 298 -11.35 -25.40 1.25
C GLY A 298 -11.63 -25.44 -0.27
N LEU A 299 -11.28 -24.41 -1.04
CA LEU A 299 -11.56 -24.32 -2.48
C LEU A 299 -10.46 -24.98 -3.34
N HIS A 300 -10.37 -26.32 -3.30
CA HIS A 300 -9.29 -27.08 -3.95
C HIS A 300 -9.37 -27.15 -5.48
N ASP A 301 -10.57 -27.08 -6.06
CA ASP A 301 -10.80 -27.29 -7.50
C ASP A 301 -11.23 -26.01 -8.26
N ASP A 302 -11.12 -24.84 -7.63
CA ASP A 302 -11.49 -23.58 -8.27
C ASP A 302 -10.30 -22.98 -9.06
N PRO A 303 -10.39 -22.85 -10.40
CA PRO A 303 -9.30 -22.31 -11.22
C PRO A 303 -9.02 -20.83 -10.96
N ASN A 304 -9.96 -20.10 -10.35
CA ASN A 304 -9.75 -18.70 -9.98
C ASN A 304 -9.03 -18.54 -8.63
N VAL A 305 -8.76 -19.65 -7.93
CA VAL A 305 -8.08 -19.63 -6.63
C VAL A 305 -6.65 -20.18 -6.80
N PRO A 306 -5.63 -19.29 -6.77
CA PRO A 306 -4.24 -19.71 -6.76
C PRO A 306 -3.90 -20.66 -5.59
N GLU A 307 -3.00 -21.61 -5.82
CA GLU A 307 -2.50 -22.50 -4.75
C GLU A 307 -1.87 -21.72 -3.60
N ILE A 308 -1.05 -20.72 -3.92
CA ILE A 308 -0.43 -19.82 -2.93
C ILE A 308 -1.46 -19.11 -2.05
N ALA A 309 -2.65 -18.79 -2.57
CA ALA A 309 -3.71 -18.17 -1.78
C ALA A 309 -4.27 -19.14 -0.73
N ARG A 310 -4.46 -20.41 -1.08
CA ARG A 310 -4.88 -21.46 -0.15
C ARG A 310 -3.84 -21.72 0.93
N GLU A 311 -2.58 -21.88 0.55
CA GLU A 311 -1.51 -22.17 1.50
C GLU A 311 -1.26 -21.00 2.47
N LEU A 312 -1.30 -19.76 1.98
CA LEU A 312 -1.23 -18.59 2.85
C LEU A 312 -2.45 -18.47 3.77
N SER A 313 -3.64 -18.84 3.31
CA SER A 313 -4.84 -18.84 4.16
C SER A 313 -4.76 -19.88 5.28
N LYS A 314 -4.25 -21.09 4.98
CA LYS A 314 -3.97 -22.10 6.02
C LYS A 314 -2.95 -21.59 7.03
N THR A 315 -1.87 -20.99 6.56
CA THR A 315 -0.83 -20.41 7.43
C THR A 315 -1.42 -19.29 8.30
N ALA A 316 -2.29 -18.43 7.75
CA ALA A 316 -2.98 -17.40 8.51
C ALA A 316 -3.85 -18.02 9.62
N LEU A 317 -4.62 -19.06 9.33
CA LEU A 317 -5.43 -19.76 10.33
C LEU A 317 -4.59 -20.37 11.46
N GLU A 318 -3.45 -20.96 11.14
CA GLU A 318 -2.51 -21.51 12.12
C GLU A 318 -1.97 -20.41 13.05
N VAL A 319 -1.54 -19.27 12.48
CA VAL A 319 -1.08 -18.11 13.25
C VAL A 319 -2.19 -17.57 14.14
N MET A 320 -3.40 -17.42 13.60
CA MET A 320 -4.55 -16.90 14.34
C MET A 320 -4.93 -17.82 15.51
N GLY A 321 -5.02 -19.14 15.29
CA GLY A 321 -5.33 -20.11 16.35
C GLY A 321 -4.24 -20.20 17.43
N ARG A 322 -2.97 -20.04 17.04
CA ARG A 322 -1.86 -19.95 18.00
C ARG A 322 -1.99 -18.72 18.89
N LEU A 323 -2.26 -17.54 18.32
CA LEU A 323 -2.41 -16.29 19.06
C LEU A 323 -3.58 -16.32 20.05
N GLU A 324 -4.71 -16.92 19.65
CA GLU A 324 -5.87 -17.13 20.54
C GLU A 324 -5.54 -18.05 21.73
N SER A 325 -4.70 -19.06 21.50
CA SER A 325 -4.31 -20.03 22.53
C SER A 325 -3.28 -19.44 23.51
N GLU A 326 -2.35 -18.64 23.00
CA GLU A 326 -1.30 -17.97 23.79
C GLU A 326 -1.84 -16.77 24.59
N ASP A 327 -2.85 -16.07 24.07
CA ASP A 327 -3.37 -14.81 24.61
C ASP A 327 -4.90 -14.69 24.45
N PRO A 328 -5.69 -15.45 25.23
CA PRO A 328 -7.14 -15.53 25.08
C PRO A 328 -7.84 -14.21 25.42
N VAL A 329 -9.05 -14.01 24.85
CA VAL A 329 -9.93 -12.90 25.23
C VAL A 329 -10.41 -13.13 26.67
N ALA A 330 -10.28 -12.09 27.51
CA ALA A 330 -10.62 -12.12 28.93
C ALA A 330 -12.13 -12.23 29.20
#